data_AF-A0A1S2KAY2-F1
#
_entry.id   AF-A0A1S2KAY2-F1
#
_cell.length_a   1.000
_cell.length_b   1.000
_cell.length_c   1.000
_cell.angle_alpha   90.00
_cell.angle_beta   90.00
_cell.angle_gamma   90.00
#
_symmetry.space_group_name_H-M   'P 1'
#
loop_
_entity.id
_entity.type
_entity.pdbx_description
1 polymer ?
#
loop_
_entity_poly.entity_id
_entity_poly.type
_entity_poly.pdbx_seq_one_letter_code
_entity_poly.pdbx_strand_id
1 'polypeptide(L)'
;MVVAVVLATIGVLFPVWTDEEIAGWVKWLLTLGLVGFFAWLVTGAARAATVADADGLRVRGLVRVRRLTWPEIQDIRMEVNHGAAMNRNAPQRVSYAYGPRGRQVQLMYVDDTRVDLEREIGFLRRVWEERRGDAWAPDTGLADRIDRREAGRLAVMSGISWAMLSFVPLTLLMLLTIFTKVPDALEDVLTPWTVMGLGVPGAFLVGMLLSYARERRTG
;
A
#
# COMPACT_ATOMS: atom_id res chain seq x y z
N MET A 1 -3.47 -14.61 11.99
CA MET A 1 -3.65 -13.13 12.01
C MET A 1 -4.44 -12.64 13.21
N VAL A 2 -5.67 -13.13 13.45
CA VAL A 2 -6.54 -12.65 14.55
C VAL A 2 -5.87 -12.74 15.93
N VAL A 3 -5.19 -13.85 16.22
CA VAL A 3 -4.46 -14.05 17.50
C VAL A 3 -3.32 -13.04 17.68
N ALA A 4 -2.55 -12.73 16.63
CA ALA A 4 -1.47 -11.74 16.70
C ALA A 4 -2.00 -10.32 16.90
N VAL A 5 -3.15 -10.01 16.30
CA VAL A 5 -3.85 -8.72 16.49
C VAL A 5 -4.36 -8.60 17.93
N VAL A 6 -4.94 -9.66 18.50
CA VAL A 6 -5.39 -9.68 19.90
C VAL A 6 -4.22 -9.49 20.86
N LEU A 7 -3.11 -10.20 20.65
CA LEU A 7 -1.91 -10.07 21.49
C LEU A 7 -1.27 -8.66 21.37
N ALA A 8 -1.19 -8.09 20.17
CA ALA A 8 -0.70 -6.73 19.96
C ALA A 8 -1.62 -5.69 20.62
N THR A 9 -2.93 -5.89 20.54
CA THR A 9 -3.93 -5.01 21.18
C THR A 9 -3.80 -5.04 22.70
N ILE A 10 -3.60 -6.23 23.29
CA ILE A 10 -3.34 -6.37 24.73
C ILE A 10 -2.03 -5.69 25.12
N GLY A 11 -0.96 -5.87 24.34
CA GLY A 11 0.35 -5.25 24.61
C GLY A 11 0.32 -3.72 24.55
N VAL A 12 -0.51 -3.13 23.68
CA VAL A 12 -0.68 -1.66 23.58
C VAL A 12 -1.59 -1.12 24.69
N LEU A 13 -2.63 -1.85 25.08
CA LEU A 13 -3.55 -1.43 26.13
C LEU A 13 -3.01 -1.67 27.54
N PHE A 14 -2.10 -2.63 27.73
CA PHE A 14 -1.58 -2.99 29.05
C PHE A 14 -0.91 -1.81 29.78
N PRO A 15 0.03 -1.05 29.18
CA PRO A 15 0.64 0.12 29.82
C PRO A 15 -0.38 1.21 30.15
N VAL A 16 -1.35 1.44 29.26
CA VAL A 16 -2.41 2.44 29.41
C VAL A 16 -3.34 2.11 30.56
N TRP A 17 -3.62 0.82 30.79
CA TRP A 17 -4.45 0.37 31.88
C TRP A 17 -3.72 0.36 33.23
N THR A 18 -2.40 0.08 33.23
CA THR A 18 -1.55 0.11 34.44
C THR A 18 -1.16 1.51 34.90
N ASP A 19 -1.32 2.52 34.06
CA ASP A 19 -1.01 3.91 34.40
C ASP A 19 -2.16 4.54 35.23
N GLU A 20 -1.89 4.88 36.49
CA GLU A 20 -2.88 5.45 37.42
C GLU A 20 -3.17 6.94 37.15
N GLU A 21 -2.31 7.64 36.39
CA GLU A 21 -2.49 9.06 36.07
C GLU A 21 -3.56 9.29 34.99
N ILE A 22 -3.87 8.27 34.20
CA ILE A 22 -4.84 8.36 33.11
C ILE A 22 -6.27 8.20 33.65
N ALA A 23 -7.11 9.21 33.43
CA ALA A 23 -8.51 9.18 33.83
C ALA A 23 -9.26 7.99 33.19
N GLY A 24 -10.06 7.28 33.99
CA GLY A 24 -10.71 6.02 33.58
C GLY A 24 -11.61 6.13 32.34
N TRP A 25 -12.27 7.28 32.13
CA TRP A 25 -13.09 7.51 30.94
C TRP A 25 -12.25 7.58 29.65
N VAL A 26 -11.00 8.04 29.72
CA VAL A 26 -10.06 8.08 28.58
C VAL A 26 -9.61 6.66 28.22
N LYS A 27 -9.34 5.80 29.23
CA LYS A 27 -9.02 4.37 29.02
C LYS A 27 -10.16 3.64 28.29
N TRP A 28 -11.40 3.92 28.69
CA TRP A 28 -12.59 3.35 28.04
C TRP A 28 -12.77 3.85 26.61
N LEU A 29 -12.60 5.15 26.35
CA LEU A 29 -12.68 5.70 24.99
C LEU A 29 -11.62 5.10 24.06
N LEU A 30 -10.37 4.97 24.52
CA LEU A 30 -9.29 4.35 23.75
C LEU A 30 -9.58 2.88 23.46
N THR A 31 -10.05 2.13 24.47
CA THR A 31 -10.37 0.71 24.32
C THR A 31 -11.53 0.50 23.35
N LEU A 32 -12.63 1.26 23.50
CA LEU A 32 -13.79 1.19 22.61
C LEU A 32 -13.46 1.66 21.19
N GLY A 33 -12.66 2.70 21.04
CA GLY A 33 -12.19 3.19 19.74
C GLY A 33 -11.36 2.13 19.01
N LEU A 34 -10.44 1.47 19.71
CA LEU A 34 -9.60 0.43 19.14
C LEU A 34 -10.40 -0.82 18.77
N VAL A 35 -11.29 -1.29 19.64
CA VAL A 35 -12.20 -2.41 19.36
C VAL A 35 -13.11 -2.08 18.18
N GLY A 36 -13.70 -0.88 18.16
CA GLY A 36 -14.54 -0.40 17.05
C GLY A 36 -13.77 -0.33 15.73
N PHE A 37 -12.52 0.13 15.76
CA PHE A 37 -11.64 0.16 14.59
C PHE A 37 -11.35 -1.25 14.07
N PHE A 38 -11.01 -2.21 14.93
CA PHE A 38 -10.78 -3.59 14.51
C PHE A 38 -12.05 -4.28 14.00
N ALA A 39 -13.19 -4.06 14.66
CA ALA A 39 -14.48 -4.57 14.20
C ALA A 39 -14.82 -4.01 12.80
N TRP A 40 -14.57 -2.71 12.59
CA TRP A 40 -14.72 -2.07 11.29
C TRP A 40 -13.77 -2.65 10.23
N LEU A 41 -12.50 -2.90 10.58
CA LEU A 41 -11.53 -3.54 9.68
C LEU A 41 -11.96 -4.96 9.28
N VAL A 42 -12.38 -5.78 10.26
CA VAL A 42 -12.79 -7.17 10.01
C VAL A 42 -14.05 -7.21 9.15
N THR A 43 -15.05 -6.40 9.46
CA THR A 43 -16.30 -6.34 8.69
C THR A 43 -16.08 -5.75 7.28
N GLY A 44 -15.23 -4.73 7.16
CA GLY A 44 -14.83 -4.17 5.87
C GLY A 44 -14.08 -5.19 5.01
N ALA A 45 -13.16 -5.95 5.61
CA ALA A 45 -12.44 -7.02 4.92
C ALA A 45 -13.38 -8.17 4.51
N ALA A 46 -14.34 -8.56 5.35
CA ALA A 46 -15.31 -9.60 5.01
C ALA A 46 -16.29 -9.19 3.90
N ARG A 47 -16.55 -7.89 3.76
CA ARG A 47 -17.39 -7.33 2.68
C ARG A 47 -16.63 -7.05 1.39
N ALA A 48 -15.30 -7.11 1.44
CA ALA A 48 -14.49 -6.90 0.28
C ALA A 48 -14.57 -8.14 -0.62
N ALA A 49 -14.95 -7.92 -1.87
CA ALA A 49 -15.22 -8.98 -2.84
C ALA A 49 -15.09 -8.42 -4.25
N THR A 50 -14.55 -9.23 -5.15
CA THR A 50 -14.61 -8.96 -6.59
C THR A 50 -15.76 -9.78 -7.16
N VAL A 51 -16.73 -9.10 -7.78
CA VAL A 51 -17.90 -9.73 -8.40
C VAL A 51 -17.92 -9.32 -9.86
N ALA A 52 -17.89 -10.30 -10.76
CA ALA A 52 -18.18 -10.11 -12.18
C ALA A 52 -19.69 -10.28 -12.40
N ASP A 53 -20.30 -9.31 -13.06
CA ASP A 53 -21.73 -9.29 -13.38
C ASP A 53 -21.92 -9.02 -14.89
N ALA A 54 -23.14 -9.14 -15.39
CA ALA A 54 -23.47 -8.92 -16.80
C ALA A 54 -23.04 -7.53 -17.31
N ASP A 55 -23.07 -6.52 -16.43
CA ASP A 55 -22.68 -5.15 -16.77
C ASP A 55 -21.17 -4.87 -16.67
N GLY A 56 -20.42 -5.67 -15.92
CA GLY A 56 -19.00 -5.42 -15.66
C GLY A 56 -18.45 -5.99 -14.36
N LEU A 57 -17.27 -5.49 -13.97
CA LEU A 57 -16.58 -5.84 -12.73
C LEU A 57 -16.91 -4.85 -11.61
N ARG A 58 -17.32 -5.37 -10.46
CA ARG A 58 -17.43 -4.61 -9.20
C ARG A 58 -16.39 -5.13 -8.22
N VAL A 59 -15.46 -4.26 -7.85
CA VAL A 59 -14.48 -4.50 -6.79
C VAL A 59 -14.92 -3.75 -5.55
N ARG A 60 -15.37 -4.46 -4.53
CA ARG A 60 -15.62 -3.92 -3.20
C ARG A 60 -14.33 -4.01 -2.41
N GLY A 61 -13.74 -2.87 -2.08
CA GLY A 61 -12.65 -2.79 -1.11
C GLY A 61 -13.18 -2.55 0.30
N LEU A 62 -12.26 -2.39 1.24
CA LEU A 62 -12.57 -2.24 2.67
C LEU A 62 -13.37 -0.95 2.98
N VAL A 63 -13.17 0.10 2.18
CA VAL A 63 -13.81 1.42 2.35
C VAL A 63 -14.56 1.91 1.11
N ARG A 64 -14.14 1.48 -0.09
CA ARG A 64 -14.65 2.02 -1.35
C ARG A 64 -15.01 0.91 -2.31
N VAL A 65 -16.13 1.08 -3.01
CA VAL A 65 -16.54 0.24 -4.12
C VAL A 65 -16.10 0.89 -5.43
N ARG A 66 -15.46 0.12 -6.31
CA ARG A 66 -15.08 0.54 -7.66
C ARG A 66 -15.83 -0.32 -8.68
N ARG A 67 -16.42 0.32 -9.68
CA ARG A 67 -17.10 -0.33 -10.79
C ARG A 67 -16.34 -0.06 -12.09
N LEU A 68 -16.18 -1.09 -12.90
CA LEU A 68 -15.66 -1.04 -14.26
C LEU A 68 -16.68 -1.75 -15.15
N THR A 69 -17.18 -1.08 -16.18
CA THR A 69 -18.06 -1.73 -17.18
C THR A 69 -17.20 -2.49 -18.19
N TRP A 70 -17.76 -3.53 -18.83
CA TRP A 70 -17.01 -4.31 -19.83
C TRP A 70 -16.40 -3.47 -20.95
N PRO A 71 -17.11 -2.48 -21.54
CA PRO A 71 -16.55 -1.63 -22.59
C PRO A 71 -15.45 -0.67 -22.12
N GLU A 72 -15.45 -0.32 -20.82
CA GLU A 72 -14.41 0.53 -20.23
C GLU A 72 -13.09 -0.22 -20.00
N ILE A 73 -13.15 -1.55 -19.89
CA ILE A 73 -11.97 -2.36 -19.63
C ILE A 73 -11.12 -2.41 -20.90
N GLN A 74 -9.85 -2.06 -20.73
CA GLN A 74 -8.85 -2.07 -21.79
C GLN A 74 -8.01 -3.34 -21.74
N ASP A 75 -7.67 -3.81 -20.54
CA ASP A 75 -6.92 -5.04 -20.34
C ASP A 75 -7.15 -5.60 -18.92
N ILE A 76 -7.02 -6.92 -18.77
CA ILE A 76 -7.01 -7.63 -17.49
C ILE A 76 -5.74 -8.48 -17.48
N ARG A 77 -4.84 -8.24 -16.53
CA ARG A 77 -3.53 -8.90 -16.50
C ARG A 77 -3.08 -9.28 -15.10
N MET A 78 -2.21 -10.28 -15.07
CA MET A 78 -1.50 -10.72 -13.88
C MET A 78 -0.19 -9.96 -13.78
N GLU A 79 0.10 -9.41 -12.62
CA GLU A 79 1.36 -8.72 -12.33
C GLU A 79 2.03 -9.34 -11.11
N VAL A 80 3.36 -9.23 -11.07
CA VAL A 80 4.14 -9.62 -9.90
C VAL A 80 3.86 -8.62 -8.78
N ASN A 81 3.52 -9.13 -7.60
CA ASN A 81 3.37 -8.30 -6.43
C ASN A 81 4.76 -7.95 -5.87
N HIS A 82 5.27 -6.77 -6.20
CA HIS A 82 6.55 -6.28 -5.65
C HIS A 82 6.56 -6.20 -4.11
N GLY A 83 5.39 -6.11 -3.47
CA GLY A 83 5.26 -6.15 -2.01
C GLY A 83 5.42 -7.55 -1.40
N ALA A 84 5.33 -8.61 -2.22
CA ALA A 84 5.51 -10.00 -1.74
C ALA A 84 6.96 -10.27 -1.28
N ALA A 85 7.93 -9.54 -1.80
CA ALA A 85 9.32 -9.64 -1.36
C ALA A 85 9.49 -9.31 0.14
N MET A 86 8.62 -8.44 0.69
CA MET A 86 8.67 -8.04 2.10
C MET A 86 7.82 -8.92 3.02
N ASN A 87 6.91 -9.76 2.49
CA ASN A 87 6.01 -10.58 3.29
C ASN A 87 5.81 -11.96 2.68
N ARG A 88 6.37 -13.00 3.32
CA ARG A 88 6.26 -14.40 2.88
C ARG A 88 4.83 -14.91 2.72
N ASN A 89 3.86 -14.30 3.42
CA ASN A 89 2.45 -14.69 3.36
C ASN A 89 1.63 -13.83 2.39
N ALA A 90 2.26 -12.90 1.66
CA ALA A 90 1.57 -12.12 0.65
C ALA A 90 1.57 -12.86 -0.71
N PRO A 91 0.49 -12.74 -1.50
CA PRO A 91 0.40 -13.36 -2.81
C PRO A 91 1.51 -12.85 -3.72
N GLN A 92 2.20 -13.74 -4.44
CA GLN A 92 3.32 -13.38 -5.33
C GLN A 92 2.82 -12.77 -6.63
N ARG A 93 1.63 -13.18 -7.07
CA ARG A 93 0.94 -12.63 -8.25
C ARG A 93 -0.42 -12.08 -7.86
N VAL A 94 -0.69 -10.87 -8.33
CA VAL A 94 -1.97 -10.18 -8.14
C VAL A 94 -2.55 -9.81 -9.50
N SER A 95 -3.88 -9.78 -9.58
CA SER A 95 -4.57 -9.41 -10.81
C SER A 95 -5.06 -7.95 -10.79
N TYR A 96 -4.94 -7.31 -11.95
CA TYR A 96 -5.40 -5.94 -12.16
C TYR A 96 -6.26 -5.85 -13.41
N ALA A 97 -7.34 -5.07 -13.31
CA ALA A 97 -8.12 -4.60 -14.45
C ALA A 97 -7.77 -3.13 -14.74
N TYR A 98 -7.50 -2.86 -16.01
CA TYR A 98 -7.16 -1.53 -16.53
C TYR A 98 -8.39 -0.90 -17.18
N GLY A 99 -8.85 0.18 -16.58
CA GLY A 99 -9.89 1.04 -17.13
C GLY A 99 -9.33 2.14 -18.05
N PRO A 100 -10.21 3.04 -18.51
CA PRO A 100 -9.81 4.13 -19.40
C PRO A 100 -8.79 5.04 -18.73
N ARG A 101 -7.89 5.62 -19.52
CA ARG A 101 -6.82 6.53 -19.06
C ARG A 101 -5.81 5.89 -18.09
N GLY A 102 -5.68 4.56 -18.08
CA GLY A 102 -4.74 3.85 -17.19
C GLY A 102 -5.21 3.74 -15.75
N ARG A 103 -6.54 3.75 -15.51
CA ARG A 103 -7.10 3.52 -14.18
C ARG A 103 -6.92 2.05 -13.78
N GLN A 104 -5.94 1.77 -12.93
CA GLN A 104 -5.71 0.45 -12.37
C GLN A 104 -6.69 0.14 -11.23
N VAL A 105 -7.36 -1.01 -11.30
CA VAL A 105 -8.19 -1.56 -10.23
C VAL A 105 -7.70 -2.96 -9.91
N GLN A 106 -7.18 -3.16 -8.70
CA GLN A 106 -6.80 -4.48 -8.23
C GLN A 106 -8.06 -5.32 -8.02
N LEU A 107 -8.09 -6.53 -8.58
CA LEU A 107 -9.16 -7.48 -8.34
C LEU A 107 -8.87 -8.19 -7.02
N MET A 108 -9.39 -7.62 -5.93
CA MET A 108 -9.17 -8.15 -4.60
C MET A 108 -9.70 -9.59 -4.52
N TYR A 109 -8.94 -10.49 -3.88
CA TYR A 109 -9.25 -11.92 -3.72
C TYR A 109 -9.10 -12.80 -4.98
N VAL A 110 -8.74 -12.22 -6.12
CA VAL A 110 -8.33 -12.98 -7.33
C VAL A 110 -6.80 -12.96 -7.36
N ASP A 111 -6.20 -13.82 -6.54
CA ASP A 111 -4.77 -13.93 -6.31
C ASP A 111 -4.32 -15.40 -6.33
N ASP A 112 -3.01 -15.62 -6.51
CA ASP A 112 -2.40 -16.95 -6.61
C ASP A 112 -2.55 -17.81 -5.34
N THR A 113 -2.84 -17.19 -4.19
CA THR A 113 -3.05 -17.91 -2.93
C THR A 113 -4.46 -18.47 -2.77
N ARG A 114 -5.44 -17.94 -3.51
CA ARG A 114 -6.86 -18.30 -3.35
C ARG A 114 -7.46 -19.01 -4.54
N VAL A 115 -6.98 -18.72 -5.75
CA VAL A 115 -7.53 -19.26 -6.98
C VAL A 115 -6.42 -19.65 -7.95
N ASP A 116 -6.73 -20.54 -8.88
CA ASP A 116 -5.92 -20.71 -10.08
C ASP A 116 -6.01 -19.43 -10.92
N LEU A 117 -5.02 -18.55 -10.71
CA LEU A 117 -5.02 -17.19 -11.23
C LEU A 117 -5.03 -17.17 -12.76
N GLU A 118 -4.31 -18.09 -13.41
CA GLU A 118 -4.25 -18.17 -14.87
C GLU A 118 -5.60 -18.58 -15.46
N ARG A 119 -6.23 -19.59 -14.86
CA ARG A 119 -7.56 -20.05 -15.27
C ARG A 119 -8.63 -18.96 -15.08
N GLU A 120 -8.63 -18.29 -13.93
CA GLU A 120 -9.64 -17.29 -13.60
C GLU A 120 -9.49 -16.02 -14.46
N ILE A 121 -8.25 -15.57 -14.68
CA ILE A 121 -7.98 -14.42 -15.56
C ILE A 121 -8.29 -14.77 -17.02
N GLY A 122 -7.99 -15.99 -17.46
CA GLY A 122 -8.37 -16.47 -18.78
C GLY A 122 -9.89 -16.54 -18.97
N PHE A 123 -10.65 -16.89 -17.93
CA PHE A 123 -12.11 -16.81 -17.94
C PHE A 123 -12.60 -15.35 -18.03
N LEU A 124 -12.10 -14.47 -17.17
CA LEU A 124 -12.49 -13.06 -17.17
C LEU A 124 -12.15 -12.35 -18.49
N ARG A 125 -11.02 -12.69 -19.11
CA ARG A 125 -10.61 -12.15 -20.41
C ARG A 125 -11.55 -12.58 -21.53
N ARG A 126 -11.95 -13.85 -21.57
CA ARG A 126 -12.94 -14.35 -22.54
C ARG A 126 -14.29 -13.65 -22.39
N VAL A 127 -14.79 -13.54 -21.15
CA VAL A 127 -16.03 -12.81 -20.87
C VAL A 127 -15.94 -11.35 -21.30
N TRP A 128 -14.80 -10.70 -21.06
CA TRP A 128 -14.56 -9.34 -21.51
C TRP A 128 -14.55 -9.23 -23.05
N GLU A 129 -13.86 -10.13 -23.75
CA GLU A 129 -13.81 -10.16 -25.22
C GLU A 129 -15.21 -10.28 -25.84
N GLU A 130 -16.08 -11.10 -25.23
CA GLU A 130 -17.48 -11.27 -25.65
C GLU A 130 -18.35 -10.05 -25.33
N ARG A 131 -18.04 -9.30 -24.26
CA ARG A 131 -18.91 -8.25 -23.69
C ARG A 131 -18.44 -6.81 -23.92
N ARG A 132 -17.22 -6.61 -24.43
CA ARG A 132 -16.66 -5.26 -24.68
C ARG A 132 -17.43 -4.47 -25.74
N GLY A 133 -18.17 -5.17 -26.60
CA GLY A 133 -18.99 -4.61 -27.68
C GLY A 133 -18.17 -4.15 -28.89
N ASP A 134 -18.85 -4.00 -30.03
CA ASP A 134 -18.21 -3.71 -31.32
C ASP A 134 -17.60 -2.30 -31.40
N ALA A 135 -18.05 -1.39 -30.53
CA ALA A 135 -17.52 -0.03 -30.42
C ALA A 135 -16.21 0.06 -29.62
N TRP A 136 -15.69 -1.06 -29.13
CA TRP A 136 -14.45 -1.08 -28.36
C TRP A 136 -13.26 -0.76 -29.24
N ALA A 137 -12.46 0.23 -28.82
CA ALA A 137 -11.21 0.59 -29.47
C ALA A 137 -10.06 0.57 -28.44
N PRO A 138 -8.89 0.02 -28.81
CA PRO A 138 -7.74 -0.01 -27.92
C PRO A 138 -7.19 1.40 -27.67
N ASP A 139 -6.94 1.72 -26.41
CA ASP A 139 -6.30 2.97 -26.00
C ASP A 139 -4.76 2.88 -26.18
N THR A 140 -4.26 3.43 -27.28
CA THR A 140 -2.85 3.33 -27.70
C THR A 140 -1.86 3.94 -26.70
N GLY A 141 -2.30 4.88 -25.84
CA GLY A 141 -1.47 5.49 -24.81
C GLY A 141 -1.53 4.77 -23.45
N LEU A 142 -2.20 3.63 -23.37
CA LEU A 142 -2.39 2.91 -22.12
C LEU A 142 -1.08 2.36 -21.56
N ALA A 143 -0.27 1.71 -22.39
CA ALA A 143 1.02 1.15 -21.99
C ALA A 143 1.93 2.24 -21.38
N ASP A 144 2.13 3.35 -22.08
CA ASP A 144 2.95 4.47 -21.59
C ASP A 144 2.47 5.06 -20.25
N ARG A 145 1.16 5.07 -20.00
CA ARG A 145 0.60 5.61 -18.74
C ARG A 145 0.73 4.61 -17.61
N ILE A 146 0.63 3.32 -17.91
CA ILE A 146 0.88 2.23 -16.99
C ILE A 146 2.33 2.29 -16.54
N ASP A 147 3.27 2.34 -17.47
CA ASP A 147 4.71 2.32 -17.19
C ASP A 147 5.14 3.53 -16.36
N ARG A 148 4.63 4.73 -16.71
CA ARG A 148 4.86 5.94 -15.91
C ARG A 148 4.36 5.82 -14.47
N ARG A 149 3.20 5.17 -14.27
CA ARG A 149 2.60 5.02 -12.95
C ARG A 149 3.34 3.97 -12.12
N GLU A 150 3.78 2.90 -12.76
CA GLU A 150 4.61 1.86 -12.15
C GLU A 150 5.96 2.40 -11.73
N ALA A 151 6.65 3.14 -12.60
CA ALA A 151 7.88 3.86 -12.27
C ALA A 151 7.69 4.82 -11.09
N GLY A 152 6.57 5.56 -11.07
CA GLY A 152 6.21 6.43 -9.95
C GLY A 152 5.99 5.66 -8.64
N ARG A 153 5.33 4.50 -8.67
CA ARG A 153 5.07 3.66 -7.50
C ARG A 153 6.37 3.05 -6.95
N LEU A 154 7.21 2.51 -7.82
CA LEU A 154 8.53 1.97 -7.46
C LEU A 154 9.42 3.07 -6.87
N ALA A 155 9.39 4.27 -7.44
CA ALA A 155 10.07 5.44 -6.90
C ALA A 155 9.58 5.83 -5.50
N VAL A 156 8.26 5.83 -5.26
CA VAL A 156 7.74 6.09 -3.91
C VAL A 156 8.17 5.00 -2.93
N MET A 157 8.08 3.72 -3.32
CA MET A 157 8.50 2.60 -2.47
C MET A 157 9.99 2.61 -2.14
N SER A 158 10.84 2.97 -3.10
CA SER A 158 12.27 3.13 -2.86
C SER A 158 12.56 4.35 -1.99
N GLY A 159 11.82 5.46 -2.16
CA GLY A 159 11.84 6.61 -1.25
C GLY A 159 11.51 6.21 0.19
N ILE A 160 10.44 5.44 0.41
CA ILE A 160 10.08 4.92 1.74
C ILE A 160 11.21 4.04 2.31
N SER A 161 11.76 3.14 1.50
CA SER A 161 12.88 2.29 1.92
C SER A 161 14.11 3.11 2.34
N TRP A 162 14.44 4.16 1.59
CA TRP A 162 15.53 5.09 1.92
C TRP A 162 15.26 5.88 3.19
N ALA A 163 14.01 6.31 3.42
CA ALA A 163 13.60 6.97 4.65
C ALA A 163 13.69 6.04 5.88
N MET A 164 13.31 4.77 5.74
CA MET A 164 13.47 3.78 6.81
C MET A 164 14.95 3.45 7.07
N LEU A 165 15.76 3.34 6.00
CA LEU A 165 17.19 3.05 6.12
C LEU A 165 17.97 4.21 6.73
N SER A 166 17.57 5.47 6.46
CA SER A 166 18.17 6.65 7.08
C SER A 166 17.72 6.89 8.52
N PHE A 167 16.55 6.36 8.92
CA PHE A 167 16.00 6.54 10.25
C PHE A 167 16.95 6.06 11.36
N VAL A 168 17.49 4.84 11.23
CA VAL A 168 18.39 4.23 12.22
C VAL A 168 19.69 5.04 12.40
N PRO A 169 20.50 5.34 11.36
CA PRO A 169 21.74 6.09 11.52
C PRO A 169 21.49 7.54 11.96
N LEU A 170 20.42 8.20 11.51
CA LEU A 170 20.07 9.54 11.98
C LEU A 170 19.69 9.54 13.47
N THR A 171 18.94 8.54 13.92
CA THR A 171 18.59 8.38 15.34
C THR A 171 19.83 8.09 16.17
N LEU A 172 20.75 7.26 15.69
CA LEU A 172 22.02 6.97 16.38
C LEU A 172 22.92 8.21 16.46
N LEU A 173 23.03 8.99 15.38
CA LEU A 173 23.76 10.27 15.37
C LEU A 173 23.15 11.28 16.35
N MET A 174 21.82 11.36 16.40
CA MET A 174 21.09 12.20 17.36
C MET A 174 21.32 11.73 18.81
N LEU A 175 21.39 10.43 19.07
CA LEU A 175 21.72 9.92 20.40
C LEU A 175 23.20 10.20 20.75
N LEU A 176 24.10 10.15 19.77
CA LEU A 176 25.53 10.41 19.97
C LEU A 176 25.80 11.82 20.49
N THR A 177 25.03 12.83 20.06
CA THR A 177 25.18 14.22 20.53
C THR A 177 24.89 14.37 22.02
N ILE A 178 24.08 13.47 22.60
CA ILE A 178 23.80 13.45 24.04
C ILE A 178 25.01 12.92 24.83
N PHE A 179 25.78 12.01 24.25
CA PHE A 179 26.89 11.33 24.94
C PHE A 179 28.28 11.93 24.65
N THR A 180 28.42 12.73 23.59
CA THR A 180 29.70 13.32 23.17
C THR A 180 29.54 14.77 22.76
N LYS A 181 30.51 15.63 23.11
CA LYS A 181 30.56 17.01 22.60
C LYS A 181 30.91 16.99 21.12
N VAL A 182 29.93 17.29 20.29
CA VAL A 182 30.03 17.37 18.84
C VAL A 182 30.22 18.85 18.46
N PRO A 183 30.90 19.19 17.36
CA PRO A 183 31.06 20.59 16.95
C PRO A 183 29.71 21.30 16.78
N ASP A 184 29.62 22.58 17.18
CA ASP A 184 28.37 23.38 17.21
C ASP A 184 27.54 23.29 15.91
N ALA A 185 28.21 23.26 14.75
CA ALA A 185 27.56 23.14 13.44
C ALA A 185 26.79 21.81 13.24
N LEU A 186 27.19 20.72 13.90
CA LEU A 186 26.49 19.43 13.87
C LEU A 186 25.35 19.39 14.89
N GLU A 187 25.48 20.11 16.00
CA GLU A 187 24.47 20.19 17.05
C GLU A 187 23.20 20.89 16.56
N ASP A 188 23.35 21.99 15.78
CA ASP A 188 22.24 22.70 15.13
C ASP A 188 21.52 21.86 14.06
N VAL A 189 22.24 20.95 13.40
CA VAL A 189 21.70 20.13 12.30
C VAL A 189 21.07 18.82 12.81
N LEU A 190 21.56 18.27 13.93
CA LEU A 190 21.11 16.99 14.49
C LEU A 190 20.00 17.12 15.54
N THR A 191 19.34 18.28 15.65
CA THR A 191 18.20 18.40 16.57
C THR A 191 17.05 17.47 16.16
N PRO A 192 16.25 16.97 17.12
CA PRO A 192 15.13 16.08 16.83
C PRO A 192 14.16 16.63 15.78
N TRP A 193 13.96 17.95 15.78
CA TRP A 193 13.09 18.64 14.83
C TRP A 193 13.69 18.69 13.42
N THR A 194 14.99 18.95 13.29
CA THR A 194 15.67 18.98 11.98
C THR A 194 15.77 17.57 11.38
N VAL A 195 16.06 16.56 12.20
CA VAL A 195 16.16 15.17 11.77
C VAL A 195 14.80 14.62 11.30
N MET A 196 13.74 14.85 12.07
CA MET A 196 12.38 14.43 11.72
C MET A 196 11.76 15.28 10.60
N GLY A 197 12.03 16.58 10.59
CA GLY A 197 11.42 17.53 9.66
C GLY A 197 12.11 17.62 8.29
N LEU A 198 13.44 17.45 8.23
CA LEU A 198 14.22 17.61 6.99
C LEU A 198 15.03 16.37 6.62
N GLY A 199 15.58 15.64 7.60
CA GLY A 199 16.41 14.46 7.36
C GLY A 199 15.64 13.30 6.71
N VAL A 200 14.60 12.80 7.40
CA VAL A 200 13.79 11.67 6.91
C VAL A 200 13.05 12.01 5.60
N PRO A 201 12.39 13.18 5.46
CA PRO A 201 11.77 13.58 4.19
C PRO A 201 12.79 13.83 3.06
N GLY A 202 13.97 14.35 3.37
CA GLY A 202 15.06 14.54 2.40
C GLY A 202 15.56 13.22 1.83
N ALA A 203 15.81 12.23 2.69
CA ALA A 203 16.19 10.88 2.27
C ALA A 203 15.10 10.22 1.41
N PHE A 204 13.82 10.41 1.76
CA PHE A 204 12.68 9.97 0.96
C PHE A 204 12.72 10.57 -0.46
N LEU A 205 12.85 11.90 -0.57
CA LEU A 205 12.85 12.59 -1.87
C LEU A 205 14.03 12.20 -2.73
N VAL A 206 15.23 12.07 -2.15
CA VAL A 206 16.44 11.64 -2.86
C VAL A 206 16.29 10.22 -3.38
N GLY A 207 15.84 9.28 -2.54
CA GLY A 207 15.58 7.89 -2.95
C GLY A 207 14.53 7.81 -4.06
N MET A 208 13.45 8.58 -3.92
CA MET A 208 12.38 8.66 -4.91
C MET A 208 12.87 9.20 -6.26
N LEU A 209 13.58 10.32 -6.27
CA LEU A 209 14.06 10.95 -7.50
C LEU A 209 15.11 10.10 -8.21
N LEU A 210 16.06 9.51 -7.47
CA LEU A 210 17.09 8.64 -8.04
C LEU A 210 16.48 7.38 -8.66
N SER A 211 15.51 6.77 -7.98
CA SER A 211 14.81 5.60 -8.49
C SER A 211 13.97 5.93 -9.71
N TYR A 212 13.26 7.07 -9.72
CA TYR A 212 12.48 7.51 -10.87
C TYR A 212 13.38 7.81 -12.09
N ALA A 213 14.52 8.48 -11.86
CA ALA A 213 15.49 8.78 -12.91
C ALA A 213 16.18 7.52 -13.47
N ARG A 214 16.41 6.51 -12.62
CA ARG A 214 16.99 5.22 -13.02
C ARG A 214 16.03 4.46 -13.93
N GLU A 215 14.76 4.34 -13.55
CA GLU A 215 13.75 3.60 -14.31
C GLU A 215 13.53 4.20 -15.70
N ARG A 216 13.52 5.53 -15.79
CA ARG A 216 13.36 6.25 -17.06
C ARG A 216 14.57 6.15 -18.01
N ARG A 217 15.71 5.62 -17.55
CA ARG A 217 16.91 5.41 -18.40
C ARG A 217 17.01 3.97 -18.91
N THR A 218 16.28 3.03 -18.32
CA THR A 218 16.32 1.60 -18.65
C THR A 218 15.11 1.12 -19.45
N GLY A 219 14.05 1.92 -19.56
CA GLY A 219 12.93 1.71 -20.51
C GLY A 219 13.10 2.57 -21.76
#